data_AF-A0A955G2M6-F1
#
_entry.id   AF-A0A955G2M6-F1
#
_cell.length_a   1.000
_cell.length_b   1.000
_cell.length_c   1.000
_cell.angle_alpha   90.00
_cell.angle_beta   90.00
_cell.angle_gamma   90.00
#
_symmetry.space_group_name_H-M   'P 1'
#
loop_
_entity.id
_entity.type
_entity.pdbx_description
1 polymer ?
#
loop_
_entity_poly.entity_id
_entity_poly.type
_entity_poly.pdbx_seq_one_letter_code
_entity_poly.pdbx_strand_id
1 'polypeptide(L)'
;NESELLADRAKELGVPESAIICEPRATNTGLNIKLAEGALRERGIVAQKVVLVHKPYMTRRFLAIAEAQWSRPLPVFSVTSVNDDFEQYLQREESLNLGDIMLRSMLKDYAVIKTHPDQGYQSVQPKSKAAEDAYKRLTAQGFE
;
A
#
# COMPACT_ATOMS: atom_id res chain seq x y z
N ASN A 1 13.48 4.56 12.14
CA ASN A 1 12.47 3.60 11.61
C ASN A 1 11.96 4.13 10.25
N GLU A 2 11.14 3.37 9.50
CA GLU A 2 10.68 3.80 8.16
C GLU A 2 9.93 5.15 8.19
N SER A 3 9.05 5.36 9.17
CA SER A 3 8.28 6.61 9.29
C SER A 3 9.16 7.84 9.52
N GLU A 4 10.24 7.72 10.30
CA GLU A 4 11.19 8.81 10.55
C GLU A 4 11.96 9.17 9.28
N LEU A 5 12.43 8.17 8.52
CA LEU A 5 13.14 8.41 7.26
C LEU A 5 12.25 9.15 6.25
N LEU A 6 10.96 8.78 6.16
CA LEU A 6 9.99 9.46 5.31
C LEU A 6 9.71 10.90 5.80
N ALA A 7 9.62 11.09 7.12
CA ALA A 7 9.42 12.42 7.71
C ALA A 7 10.62 13.34 7.47
N ASP A 8 11.85 12.83 7.63
CA ASP A 8 13.07 13.57 7.33
C ASP A 8 13.10 13.98 5.86
N ARG A 9 12.77 13.06 4.96
CA ARG A 9 12.69 13.37 3.53
C ARG A 9 11.61 14.42 3.22
N ALA A 10 10.45 14.35 3.89
CA ALA A 10 9.38 15.33 3.71
C ALA A 10 9.82 16.73 4.18
N LYS A 11 10.55 16.83 5.30
CA LYS A 11 11.11 18.09 5.80
C LYS A 11 12.15 18.67 4.84
N GLU A 12 13.04 17.84 4.29
CA GLU A 12 14.01 18.27 3.26
C GLU A 12 13.33 18.84 2.01
N LEU A 13 12.15 18.33 1.67
CA LEU A 13 11.31 18.81 0.56
C LEU A 13 10.46 20.04 0.93
N GLY A 14 10.61 20.59 2.14
CA GLY A 14 9.96 21.81 2.59
C GLY A 14 8.61 21.61 3.28
N VAL A 15 8.21 20.38 3.61
CA VAL A 15 6.99 20.14 4.39
C VAL A 15 7.23 20.60 5.84
N PRO A 16 6.39 21.49 6.41
CA PRO A 16 6.54 21.91 7.79
C PRO A 16 6.40 20.73 8.76
N GLU A 17 7.22 20.70 9.80
CA GLU A 17 7.16 19.64 10.83
C GLU A 17 5.77 19.53 11.48
N SER A 18 5.08 20.66 11.66
CA SER A 18 3.71 20.69 12.19
C SER A 18 2.66 20.01 11.31
N ALA A 19 2.97 19.78 10.02
CA ALA A 19 2.12 19.05 9.08
C ALA A 19 2.45 17.56 8.99
N ILE A 20 3.47 17.08 9.71
CA ILE A 20 3.94 15.70 9.67
C ILE A 20 3.53 14.98 10.96
N ILE A 21 2.87 13.84 10.80
CA ILE A 21 2.50 12.96 11.91
C ILE A 21 3.17 11.61 11.66
N CYS A 22 4.14 11.26 12.50
CA CYS A 22 4.82 9.96 12.42
C CYS A 22 4.07 8.92 13.26
N GLU A 23 3.83 7.75 12.67
CA GLU A 23 3.34 6.56 13.37
C GLU A 23 4.37 5.43 13.19
N PRO A 24 5.21 5.15 14.20
CA PRO A 24 6.32 4.21 14.06
C PRO A 24 6.03 2.78 14.57
N ARG A 25 4.84 2.50 15.09
CA ARG A 25 4.56 1.25 15.82
C ARG A 25 3.96 0.16 14.93
N ALA A 26 3.44 0.52 13.77
CA ALA A 26 2.83 -0.45 12.87
C ALA A 26 3.84 -1.50 12.37
N THR A 27 3.43 -2.77 12.45
CA THR A 27 4.25 -3.92 12.02
C THR A 27 3.68 -4.61 10.77
N ASN A 28 2.55 -4.14 10.26
CA ASN A 28 1.92 -4.61 9.04
C ASN A 28 1.01 -3.52 8.46
N THR A 29 0.63 -3.68 7.19
CA THR A 29 -0.16 -2.69 6.46
C THR A 29 -1.54 -2.41 7.07
N GLY A 30 -2.16 -3.40 7.75
CA GLY A 30 -3.42 -3.19 8.45
C GLY A 30 -3.26 -2.27 9.67
N LEU A 31 -2.17 -2.44 10.42
CA LEU A 31 -1.80 -1.54 11.51
C LEU A 31 -1.40 -0.16 11.01
N ASN A 32 -0.74 -0.04 9.84
CA ASN A 32 -0.44 1.26 9.24
C ASN A 32 -1.72 2.11 9.12
N ILE A 33 -2.81 1.52 8.63
CA ILE A 33 -4.10 2.21 8.50
C ILE A 33 -4.68 2.59 9.86
N LYS A 34 -4.83 1.61 10.77
CA LYS A 34 -5.48 1.82 12.07
C LYS A 34 -4.75 2.82 12.95
N LEU A 35 -3.43 2.71 13.02
CA LEU A 35 -2.62 3.56 13.88
C LEU A 35 -2.48 4.97 13.28
N ALA A 36 -2.41 5.10 11.94
CA ALA A 36 -2.46 6.41 11.30
C ALA A 36 -3.81 7.12 11.52
N GLU A 37 -4.94 6.41 11.40
CA GLU A 37 -6.26 6.95 11.76
C GLU A 37 -6.28 7.40 13.23
N GLY A 38 -5.80 6.55 14.15
CA GLY A 38 -5.70 6.88 15.57
C GLY A 38 -4.89 8.15 15.82
N ALA A 39 -3.71 8.27 15.21
CA ALA A 39 -2.84 9.43 15.35
C ALA A 39 -3.47 10.74 14.83
N LEU A 40 -4.31 10.67 13.79
CA LEU A 40 -5.12 11.79 13.32
C LEU A 40 -6.20 12.17 14.34
N ARG A 41 -6.94 11.18 14.84
CA ARG A 41 -8.03 11.41 15.82
C ARG A 41 -7.54 11.97 17.14
N GLU A 42 -6.38 11.52 17.64
CA GLU A 42 -5.74 12.06 18.85
C GLU A 42 -5.44 13.57 18.72
N ARG A 43 -5.31 14.08 17.49
CA ARG A 43 -5.10 15.51 17.18
C ARG A 43 -6.39 16.22 16.79
N GLY A 44 -7.55 15.58 16.94
CA GLY A 44 -8.86 16.12 16.55
C GLY A 44 -9.09 16.20 15.05
N ILE A 45 -8.28 15.51 14.23
CA ILE A 45 -8.40 15.53 12.77
C ILE A 45 -9.35 14.41 12.34
N VAL A 46 -10.49 14.79 11.77
CA VAL A 46 -11.43 13.86 11.10
C VAL A 46 -11.25 14.01 9.59
N ALA A 47 -10.42 13.15 9.01
CA ALA A 47 -10.15 13.19 7.58
C ALA A 47 -11.41 12.83 6.77
N GLN A 48 -11.78 13.68 5.81
CA GLN A 48 -12.87 13.41 4.87
C GLN A 48 -12.37 12.83 3.54
N LYS A 49 -11.11 13.12 3.19
CA LYS A 49 -10.41 12.66 2.00
C LYS A 49 -9.02 12.22 2.39
N VAL A 50 -8.61 11.06 1.91
CA VAL A 50 -7.29 10.48 2.24
C VAL A 50 -6.64 9.99 0.94
N VAL A 51 -5.42 10.47 0.69
CA VAL A 51 -4.58 9.95 -0.38
C VAL A 51 -3.63 8.92 0.22
N LEU A 52 -3.75 7.69 -0.23
CA LEU A 52 -2.91 6.56 0.16
C LEU A 52 -1.79 6.40 -0.87
N VAL A 53 -0.54 6.50 -0.43
CA VAL A 53 0.64 6.37 -1.30
C VAL A 53 1.35 5.06 -0.97
N HIS A 54 1.62 4.23 -1.97
CA HIS A 54 2.37 2.99 -1.80
C HIS A 54 3.12 2.62 -3.08
N LYS A 55 3.97 1.57 -3.03
CA LYS A 55 4.56 0.92 -4.20
C LYS A 55 3.47 0.59 -5.25
N PRO A 56 3.75 0.73 -6.57
CA PRO A 56 2.74 0.57 -7.62
C PRO A 56 1.90 -0.71 -7.52
N TYR A 57 2.57 -1.86 -7.34
CA TYR A 57 1.93 -3.17 -7.23
C TYR A 57 1.08 -3.38 -5.95
N MET A 58 1.24 -2.52 -4.94
CA MET A 58 0.53 -2.59 -3.67
C MET A 58 -0.70 -1.68 -3.58
N THR A 59 -0.88 -0.75 -4.51
CA THR A 59 -1.92 0.30 -4.44
C THR A 59 -3.34 -0.28 -4.28
N ARG A 60 -3.71 -1.30 -5.06
CA ARG A 60 -5.02 -1.94 -4.98
C ARG A 60 -5.26 -2.66 -3.66
N ARG A 61 -4.25 -3.39 -3.17
CA ARG A 61 -4.32 -4.09 -1.88
C ARG A 61 -4.37 -3.10 -0.73
N PHE A 62 -3.64 -1.99 -0.82
CA PHE A 62 -3.63 -0.95 0.21
C PHE A 62 -5.00 -0.26 0.33
N LEU A 63 -5.66 0.02 -0.79
CA LEU A 63 -7.07 0.46 -0.79
C LEU A 63 -7.97 -0.54 -0.07
N ALA A 64 -7.86 -1.83 -0.43
CA ALA A 64 -8.71 -2.86 0.15
C ALA A 64 -8.54 -2.99 1.67
N ILE A 65 -7.31 -2.85 2.15
CA ILE A 65 -6.99 -2.82 3.58
C ILE A 65 -7.59 -1.56 4.22
N ALA A 66 -7.43 -0.39 3.60
CA ALA A 66 -7.97 0.86 4.14
C ALA A 66 -9.49 0.83 4.30
N GLU A 67 -10.20 0.35 3.29
CA GLU A 67 -11.67 0.23 3.30
C GLU A 67 -12.18 -0.72 4.40
N ALA A 68 -11.42 -1.77 4.71
CA ALA A 68 -11.78 -2.75 5.73
C ALA A 68 -11.34 -2.34 7.14
N GLN A 69 -10.21 -1.67 7.28
CA GLN A 69 -9.57 -1.43 8.58
C GLN A 69 -9.84 -0.02 9.15
N TRP A 70 -10.28 0.94 8.34
CA TRP A 70 -10.61 2.30 8.79
C TRP A 70 -11.95 2.33 9.51
N SER A 71 -12.03 3.05 10.64
CA SER A 71 -13.25 3.13 11.45
C SER A 71 -14.33 3.94 10.75
N ARG A 72 -15.58 3.45 10.77
CA ARG A 72 -16.70 4.17 10.15
C ARG A 72 -16.94 5.54 10.84
N PRO A 73 -17.34 6.59 10.09
CA PRO A 73 -17.57 6.63 8.64
C PRO A 73 -16.26 6.63 7.83
N LEU A 74 -16.28 6.00 6.64
CA LEU A 74 -15.12 5.99 5.76
C LEU A 74 -14.92 7.34 5.09
N PRO A 75 -13.68 7.86 4.99
CA PRO A 75 -13.36 8.96 4.11
C PRO A 75 -13.41 8.51 2.64
N VAL A 76 -13.36 9.48 1.73
CA VAL A 76 -13.08 9.19 0.33
C VAL A 76 -11.60 8.86 0.19
N PHE A 77 -11.29 7.62 -0.17
CA PHE A 77 -9.93 7.19 -0.47
C PHE A 77 -9.56 7.47 -1.92
N SER A 78 -8.34 7.92 -2.13
CA SER A 78 -7.66 7.89 -3.43
C SER A 78 -6.33 7.19 -3.23
N VAL A 79 -5.87 6.43 -4.23
CA VAL A 79 -4.59 5.74 -4.17
C VAL A 79 -3.67 6.26 -5.25
N THR A 80 -2.39 6.35 -4.94
CA THR A 80 -1.36 6.75 -5.90
C THR A 80 -0.02 6.06 -5.60
N SER A 81 0.88 6.13 -6.56
CA SER A 81 2.25 5.64 -6.47
C SER A 81 3.15 6.57 -7.29
N VAL A 82 4.43 6.20 -7.40
CA VAL A 82 5.26 6.74 -8.48
C VAL A 82 4.57 6.50 -9.84
N ASN A 83 4.72 7.45 -10.75
CA ASN A 83 4.11 7.43 -12.09
C ASN A 83 4.98 6.69 -13.10
N ASP A 84 5.33 5.45 -12.77
CA ASP A 84 6.05 4.55 -13.66
C ASP A 84 5.09 3.54 -14.27
N ASP A 85 5.39 3.11 -15.49
CA ASP A 85 4.89 1.84 -15.99
C ASP A 85 5.65 0.64 -15.36
N PHE A 86 5.24 -0.57 -15.70
CA PHE A 86 5.83 -1.79 -15.15
C PHE A 86 7.32 -1.92 -15.50
N GLU A 87 7.72 -1.62 -16.74
CA GLU A 87 9.10 -1.80 -17.20
C GLU A 87 10.03 -0.79 -16.53
N GLN A 88 9.60 0.47 -16.43
CA GLN A 88 10.31 1.53 -15.74
C GLN A 88 10.52 1.21 -14.26
N TYR A 89 9.47 0.73 -13.59
CA TYR A 89 9.57 0.37 -12.18
C TYR A 89 10.45 -0.87 -11.97
N LEU A 90 10.33 -1.88 -12.85
CA LEU A 90 11.18 -3.07 -12.80
C LEU A 90 12.66 -2.72 -12.99
N GLN A 91 13.01 -1.92 -14.00
CA GLN A 91 14.39 -1.48 -14.25
C GLN A 91 14.98 -0.75 -13.05
N ARG A 92 14.17 0.07 -12.36
CA ARG A 92 14.62 0.76 -11.15
C ARG A 92 14.93 -0.24 -10.04
N GLU A 93 14.04 -1.18 -9.78
CA GLU A 93 14.24 -2.21 -8.76
C GLU A 93 15.43 -3.11 -9.11
N GLU A 94 15.62 -3.48 -10.38
CA GLU A 94 16.78 -4.22 -10.87
C GLU A 94 18.10 -3.47 -10.65
N SER A 95 18.14 -2.14 -10.85
CA SER A 95 19.35 -1.35 -10.56
C SER A 95 19.75 -1.35 -9.08
N LEU A 96 18.83 -1.74 -8.20
CA LEU A 96 19.04 -1.93 -6.76
C LEU A 96 19.21 -3.42 -6.38
N ASN A 97 19.24 -4.34 -7.36
CA ASN A 97 19.19 -5.80 -7.18
C ASN A 97 17.92 -6.30 -6.45
N LEU A 98 16.79 -5.61 -6.62
CA LEU A 98 15.51 -5.91 -5.98
C LEU A 98 14.43 -6.43 -6.96
N GLY A 99 14.74 -6.58 -8.25
CA GLY A 99 13.78 -7.00 -9.28
C GLY A 99 13.05 -8.32 -8.97
N ASP A 100 13.79 -9.38 -8.62
CA ASP A 100 13.19 -10.67 -8.25
C ASP A 100 12.30 -10.55 -6.99
N ILE A 101 12.77 -9.81 -5.98
CA ILE A 101 12.01 -9.56 -4.74
C ILE A 101 10.70 -8.80 -5.04
N MET A 102 10.75 -7.81 -5.93
CA MET A 102 9.58 -7.07 -6.38
C MET A 102 8.56 -7.99 -7.07
N LEU A 103 9.01 -8.83 -8.01
CA LEU A 103 8.15 -9.75 -8.76
C LEU A 103 7.44 -10.74 -7.83
N ARG A 104 8.20 -11.37 -6.91
CA ARG A 104 7.65 -12.29 -5.91
C ARG A 104 6.66 -11.60 -4.98
N SER A 105 6.99 -10.39 -4.52
CA SER A 105 6.10 -9.59 -3.68
C SER A 105 4.79 -9.28 -4.40
N MET A 106 4.86 -8.87 -5.66
CA MET A 106 3.69 -8.60 -6.50
C MET A 106 2.79 -9.85 -6.67
N LEU A 107 3.38 -11.03 -6.91
CA LEU A 107 2.63 -12.29 -7.03
C LEU A 107 1.96 -12.67 -5.70
N LYS A 108 2.69 -12.57 -4.60
CA LYS A 108 2.17 -12.81 -3.25
C LYS A 108 1.03 -11.86 -2.90
N ASP A 109 1.17 -10.57 -3.21
CA ASP A 109 0.14 -9.57 -2.96
C ASP A 109 -1.12 -9.84 -3.77
N TYR A 110 -0.97 -10.27 -5.03
CA TYR A 110 -2.09 -10.69 -5.87
C TYR A 110 -2.76 -11.99 -5.37
N ALA A 111 -2.01 -12.92 -4.80
CA ALA A 111 -2.62 -14.10 -4.17
C ALA A 111 -3.45 -13.71 -2.94
N VAL A 112 -2.90 -12.82 -2.12
CA VAL A 112 -3.50 -12.36 -0.85
C VAL A 112 -4.78 -11.54 -1.08
N ILE A 113 -4.81 -10.64 -2.07
CA ILE A 113 -5.99 -9.82 -2.34
C ILE A 113 -7.22 -10.65 -2.74
N LYS A 114 -7.00 -11.89 -3.23
CA LYS A 114 -8.06 -12.83 -3.58
C LYS A 114 -8.65 -13.57 -2.39
N THR A 115 -7.89 -13.75 -1.30
CA THR A 115 -8.24 -14.65 -0.19
C THR A 115 -8.57 -13.93 1.11
N HIS A 116 -7.96 -12.79 1.38
CA HIS A 116 -8.14 -12.07 2.65
C HIS A 116 -9.49 -11.35 2.86
N PRO A 117 -10.32 -11.07 1.83
CA PRO A 117 -11.66 -10.55 2.07
C PRO A 117 -12.52 -11.46 2.96
N ASP A 118 -12.36 -12.78 2.86
CA ASP A 118 -13.12 -13.76 3.65
C ASP A 118 -12.82 -13.68 5.16
N GLN A 119 -11.68 -13.09 5.52
CA GLN A 119 -11.23 -12.90 6.91
C GLN A 119 -11.55 -11.50 7.45
N GLY A 120 -12.15 -10.62 6.63
CA GLY A 120 -12.44 -9.23 7.01
C GLY A 120 -11.23 -8.31 7.10
N TYR A 121 -10.04 -8.76 6.70
CA TYR A 121 -8.83 -7.93 6.69
C TYR A 121 -8.78 -6.96 5.50
N GLN A 122 -9.52 -7.26 4.43
CA GLN A 122 -9.56 -6.50 3.18
C GLN A 122 -11.00 -6.45 2.66
N SER A 123 -11.35 -5.41 1.92
CA SER A 123 -12.60 -5.37 1.16
C SER A 123 -12.49 -6.22 -0.11
N VAL A 124 -13.62 -6.66 -0.66
CA VAL A 124 -13.66 -7.35 -1.95
C VAL A 124 -13.27 -6.36 -3.05
N GLN A 125 -12.26 -6.74 -3.86
CA GLN A 125 -11.81 -5.94 -4.99
C GLN A 125 -12.28 -6.53 -6.34
N PRO A 126 -12.44 -5.70 -7.39
CA PRO A 126 -12.79 -6.18 -8.72
C PRO A 126 -11.77 -7.20 -9.25
N LYS A 127 -12.27 -8.31 -9.81
CA LYS A 127 -11.43 -9.33 -10.43
C LYS A 127 -11.08 -8.93 -11.87
N SER A 128 -9.80 -9.04 -12.23
CA SER A 128 -9.33 -8.85 -13.60
C SER A 128 -8.95 -10.20 -14.21
N LYS A 129 -9.63 -10.59 -15.29
CA LYS A 129 -9.32 -11.85 -16.01
C LYS A 129 -7.89 -11.83 -16.55
N ALA A 130 -7.45 -10.70 -17.11
CA ALA A 130 -6.09 -10.57 -17.64
C ALA A 130 -5.03 -10.75 -16.54
N ALA A 131 -5.25 -10.16 -15.36
CA ALA A 131 -4.35 -10.33 -14.22
C ALA A 131 -4.34 -11.77 -13.71
N GLU A 132 -5.51 -12.42 -13.63
CA GLU A 132 -5.62 -13.82 -13.17
C GLU A 132 -4.94 -14.79 -14.14
N ASP A 133 -5.12 -14.58 -15.45
CA ASP A 133 -4.48 -15.39 -16.48
C ASP A 133 -2.95 -15.21 -16.46
N ALA A 134 -2.46 -13.98 -16.24
CA ALA A 134 -1.03 -13.71 -16.10
C ALA A 134 -0.45 -14.36 -14.84
N TYR A 135 -1.13 -14.22 -13.70
CA TYR A 135 -0.76 -14.86 -12.44
C TYR A 135 -0.64 -16.38 -12.61
N LYS A 136 -1.65 -17.04 -13.19
CA LYS A 136 -1.65 -18.49 -13.43
C LYS A 136 -0.49 -18.95 -14.31
N ARG A 137 -0.17 -18.19 -15.38
CA ARG A 137 0.95 -18.51 -16.27
C ARG A 137 2.28 -18.44 -15.55
N LEU A 138 2.48 -17.43 -14.71
CA LEU A 138 3.71 -17.26 -13.93
C LEU A 138 3.84 -18.36 -12.87
N THR A 139 2.78 -18.65 -12.11
CA THR A 139 2.82 -19.73 -11.12
C THR A 139 3.04 -21.10 -11.75
N ALA A 140 2.49 -21.36 -12.94
CA ALA A 140 2.72 -22.62 -13.67
C ALA A 140 4.18 -22.80 -14.13
N GLN A 141 4.95 -21.71 -14.20
CA GLN A 141 6.39 -21.71 -14.51
C GLN A 141 7.26 -21.76 -13.25
N GLY A 142 6.67 -21.86 -12.06
CA GLY A 142 7.39 -21.94 -10.79
C GLY A 142 7.74 -20.59 -10.14
N PHE A 143 7.14 -19.50 -10.59
CA PHE A 143 7.23 -18.22 -9.89
C PHE A 143 6.26 -18.20 -8.70
N GLU A 144 6.79 -17.95 -7.50
CA GLU A 144 6.06 -17.81 -6.24
C GLU A 144 6.46 -16.55 -5.49
#